data_AF-A0A519M4A3-F1
#
_entry.id   AF-A0A519M4A3-F1
#
_cell.length_a   1.000
_cell.length_b   1.000
_cell.length_c   1.000
_cell.angle_alpha   90.00
_cell.angle_beta   90.00
_cell.angle_gamma   90.00
#
_symmetry.space_group_name_H-M   'P 1'
#
loop_
_entity.id
_entity.type
_entity.pdbx_description
1 polymer ?
#
loop_
_entity_poly.entity_id
_entity_poly.type
_entity_poly.pdbx_seq_one_letter_code
_entity_poly.pdbx_strand_id
1 'polypeptide(L)'
;MKNLSIKTFLVSLLLLLSVAVFGQALKIPERPSFIPPVIDSTRTLTQEQNQRLTEKLKNYSDSTSTEILVMVVNTTQGDAPWHYAFEIADKWKIGQKGKD
;
A
#
# COMPACT_ATOMS: atom_id res chain seq x y z
N MET A 1 -36.89 -35.22 10.21
CA MET A 1 -37.01 -33.88 9.58
C MET A 1 -36.34 -32.75 10.38
N LYS A 2 -36.39 -32.73 11.73
CA LYS A 2 -35.77 -31.65 12.55
C LYS A 2 -34.25 -31.46 12.33
N ASN A 3 -33.49 -32.55 12.17
CA ASN A 3 -32.03 -32.49 12.00
C ASN A 3 -31.58 -31.97 10.62
N LEU A 4 -32.46 -32.05 9.62
CA LEU A 4 -32.16 -31.56 8.27
C LEU A 4 -32.12 -30.02 8.25
N SER A 5 -33.00 -29.37 9.02
CA SER A 5 -33.07 -27.92 9.17
C SER A 5 -31.85 -27.32 9.89
N ILE A 6 -31.35 -27.99 10.94
CA ILE A 6 -30.12 -27.58 11.65
C ILE A 6 -28.89 -27.72 10.74
N LYS A 7 -28.78 -28.81 9.97
CA LYS A 7 -27.67 -29.01 9.04
C LYS A 7 -27.67 -27.94 7.94
N THR A 8 -28.82 -27.64 7.35
CA THR A 8 -28.94 -26.56 6.36
C THR A 8 -28.62 -25.18 6.95
N PHE A 9 -29.02 -24.93 8.19
CA PHE A 9 -28.67 -23.69 8.90
C PHE A 9 -27.16 -23.57 9.12
N LEU A 10 -26.50 -24.64 9.58
CA LEU A 10 -25.05 -24.65 9.79
C LEU A 10 -24.27 -24.48 8.48
N VAL A 11 -24.72 -25.11 7.39
CA VAL A 11 -24.11 -24.92 6.06
C VAL A 11 -24.29 -23.49 5.57
N SER A 12 -25.47 -22.89 5.73
CA SER A 12 -25.71 -21.49 5.36
C SER A 12 -24.86 -20.53 6.19
N LEU A 13 -24.69 -20.80 7.49
CA LEU A 13 -23.83 -20.00 8.37
C LEU A 13 -22.36 -20.11 7.98
N LEU A 14 -21.89 -21.32 7.65
CA LEU A 14 -20.52 -21.53 7.18
C LEU A 14 -20.26 -20.82 5.84
N LEU A 15 -21.23 -20.85 4.92
CA LEU A 15 -21.14 -20.13 3.65
C LEU A 15 -21.05 -18.61 3.88
N LEU A 16 -21.86 -18.05 4.77
CA LEU A 16 -21.81 -16.63 5.14
C LEU A 16 -20.48 -16.23 5.78
N LEU A 17 -19.94 -17.07 6.67
CA LEU A 17 -18.62 -16.83 7.28
C LEU A 17 -17.48 -16.90 6.26
N SER A 18 -17.60 -17.74 5.23
CA SER A 18 -16.57 -17.84 4.18
C SER A 18 -16.43 -16.53 3.39
N VAL A 19 -17.53 -15.82 3.12
CA VAL A 19 -17.52 -14.53 2.39
C VAL A 19 -16.79 -13.45 3.18
N ALA A 20 -16.87 -13.47 4.52
CA ALA A 20 -16.19 -12.50 5.38
C ALA A 20 -14.64 -12.63 5.35
N VAL A 21 -14.10 -13.78 4.95
CA VAL A 21 -12.64 -14.02 4.90
C VAL A 21 -12.00 -13.45 3.63
N PHE A 22 -12.76 -13.33 2.53
CA PHE A 22 -12.25 -12.85 1.24
C PHE A 22 -12.23 -11.31 1.11
N GLY A 23 -12.81 -10.58 2.07
CA GLY A 23 -12.88 -9.11 2.06
C GLY A 23 -11.81 -8.42 2.90
N GLN A 24 -10.53 -8.78 2.75
CA GLN A 24 -9.47 -8.10 3.48
C GLN A 24 -9.20 -6.73 2.84
N ALA A 25 -9.62 -5.66 3.52
CA ALA A 25 -9.32 -4.31 3.07
C ALA A 25 -7.80 -4.06 3.11
N LEU A 26 -7.28 -3.43 2.05
CA LEU A 26 -5.87 -3.05 1.97
C LEU A 26 -5.55 -2.04 3.08
N LYS A 27 -4.62 -2.37 3.97
CA LYS A 27 -4.24 -1.48 5.07
C LYS A 27 -3.12 -0.56 4.63
N ILE A 28 -3.47 0.58 4.04
CA ILE A 28 -2.48 1.61 3.69
C ILE A 28 -1.99 2.32 4.96
N PRO A 29 -0.65 2.45 5.16
CA PRO A 29 -0.10 3.18 6.30
C PRO A 29 -0.61 4.62 6.38
N GLU A 30 -0.67 5.16 7.59
CA GLU A 30 -0.98 6.58 7.78
C GLU A 30 0.10 7.47 7.15
N ARG A 31 -0.32 8.63 6.64
CA ARG A 31 0.62 9.59 6.07
C ARG A 31 1.53 10.13 7.18
N PRO A 32 2.85 10.00 7.08
CA PRO A 32 3.76 10.58 8.07
C PRO A 32 3.77 12.11 7.94
N SER A 33 4.22 12.80 9.01
CA SER A 33 4.37 14.26 8.99
C SER A 33 5.41 14.75 7.98
N PHE A 34 6.39 13.91 7.66
CA PHE A 34 7.41 14.13 6.66
C PHE A 34 7.55 12.91 5.77
N ILE A 35 7.56 13.11 4.45
CA ILE A 35 7.73 12.06 3.45
C ILE A 35 9.11 12.25 2.81
N PRO A 36 10.10 11.39 3.10
CA PRO A 36 11.37 11.43 2.38
C PRO A 36 11.19 10.90 0.94
N PRO A 37 12.07 11.27 -0.01
CA PRO A 37 12.01 10.75 -1.38
C PRO A 37 12.17 9.22 -1.47
N VAL A 38 12.84 8.61 -0.49
CA VAL A 38 13.06 7.16 -0.41
C VAL A 38 12.63 6.65 0.97
N ILE A 39 11.77 5.65 1.00
CA ILE A 39 11.40 4.89 2.20
C ILE A 39 11.77 3.43 1.96
N ASP A 40 12.76 2.92 2.68
CA ASP A 40 13.18 1.52 2.59
C ASP A 40 13.05 0.86 3.97
N SER A 41 11.94 0.12 4.14
CA SER A 41 11.65 -0.62 5.38
C SER A 41 12.31 -2.00 5.42
N THR A 42 12.86 -2.46 4.31
CA THR A 42 13.43 -3.81 4.15
C THR A 42 14.95 -3.80 4.28
N ARG A 43 15.58 -2.61 4.27
CA ARG A 43 17.04 -2.42 4.21
C ARG A 43 17.62 -3.09 2.97
N THR A 44 16.89 -3.07 1.87
CA THR A 44 17.34 -3.63 0.59
C THR A 44 18.45 -2.78 -0.03
N LEU A 45 18.38 -1.46 0.14
CA LEU A 45 19.39 -0.52 -0.33
C LEU A 45 20.52 -0.39 0.72
N THR A 46 21.77 -0.36 0.25
CA THR A 46 22.88 0.10 1.10
C THR A 46 22.70 1.58 1.44
N GLN A 47 23.37 2.04 2.49
CA GLN A 47 23.35 3.45 2.88
C GLN A 47 23.77 4.38 1.71
N GLU A 48 24.82 4.00 0.98
CA GLU A 48 25.30 4.75 -0.19
C GLU A 48 24.28 4.76 -1.33
N GLN A 49 23.63 3.64 -1.62
CA GLN A 49 22.58 3.56 -2.64
C GLN A 49 21.37 4.42 -2.27
N ASN A 50 20.93 4.34 -1.01
CA ASN A 50 19.81 5.13 -0.52
C ASN A 50 20.13 6.64 -0.60
N GLN A 51 21.33 7.04 -0.17
CA GLN A 51 21.76 8.44 -0.25
C GLN A 51 21.80 8.94 -1.70
N ARG A 52 22.45 8.21 -2.60
CA ARG A 52 22.54 8.58 -4.02
C ARG A 52 21.16 8.69 -4.67
N LEU A 53 20.26 7.76 -4.37
CA LEU A 53 18.90 7.79 -4.89
C LEU A 53 18.12 8.99 -4.33
N THR A 54 18.22 9.24 -3.03
CA THR A 54 17.57 10.37 -2.37
C THR A 54 18.02 11.70 -2.96
N GLU A 55 19.33 11.90 -3.15
CA GLU A 55 19.90 13.10 -3.77
C GLU A 55 19.42 13.26 -5.21
N LYS A 56 19.40 12.18 -6.00
CA LYS A 56 18.88 12.21 -7.36
C LYS A 56 17.42 12.64 -7.43
N LEU A 57 16.56 12.08 -6.57
CA LEU A 57 15.13 12.40 -6.56
C LEU A 57 14.88 13.83 -6.06
N LYS A 58 15.66 14.31 -5.08
CA LYS A 58 15.61 15.70 -4.64
C LYS A 58 15.96 16.66 -5.79
N ASN A 59 17.08 16.42 -6.47
CA ASN A 59 17.50 17.25 -7.61
C ASN A 59 16.48 17.22 -8.76
N TYR A 60 15.83 16.08 -8.99
CA TYR A 60 14.77 15.96 -9.98
C TYR A 60 13.53 16.78 -9.60
N SER A 61 13.11 16.72 -8.33
CA SER A 61 12.02 17.55 -7.80
C SER A 61 12.32 19.03 -7.94
N ASP A 62 13.53 19.46 -7.57
CA ASP A 62 13.98 20.85 -7.64
C ASP A 62 14.00 21.37 -9.10
N SER A 63 14.39 20.53 -10.06
CA SER A 63 14.55 20.91 -11.48
C SER A 63 13.27 20.81 -12.32
N THR A 64 12.32 19.96 -11.94
CA THR A 64 11.12 19.69 -12.74
C THR A 64 9.82 20.03 -12.03
N SER A 65 9.89 20.39 -10.74
CA SER A 65 8.71 20.51 -9.89
C SER A 65 7.84 19.24 -9.93
N THR A 66 8.48 18.07 -9.93
CA THR A 66 7.82 16.76 -9.90
C THR A 66 8.24 16.01 -8.64
N GLU A 67 7.27 15.62 -7.82
CA GLU A 67 7.54 14.81 -6.63
C GLU A 67 7.51 13.31 -6.98
N ILE A 68 8.58 12.59 -6.62
CA ILE A 68 8.70 11.15 -6.83
C ILE A 68 9.04 10.50 -5.48
N LEU A 69 8.19 9.56 -5.07
CA LEU A 69 8.42 8.69 -3.91
C LEU A 69 8.85 7.30 -4.38
N VAL A 70 9.97 6.81 -3.86
CA VAL A 70 10.38 5.40 -3.99
C VAL A 70 10.17 4.72 -2.65
N MET A 71 9.35 3.66 -2.62
CA MET A 71 9.09 2.89 -1.42
C MET A 71 9.45 1.42 -1.61
N VAL A 72 10.23 0.86 -0.68
CA VAL A 72 10.57 -0.57 -0.60
C VAL A 72 9.90 -1.17 0.64
N VAL A 73 9.03 -2.14 0.40
CA VAL A 73 8.19 -2.81 1.42
C VAL A 73 8.36 -4.31 1.34
N ASN A 74 8.23 -4.98 2.48
CA ASN A 74 8.29 -6.45 2.56
C ASN A 74 7.08 -7.12 1.89
N THR A 75 5.94 -6.42 1.83
CA THR A 75 4.68 -6.98 1.32
C THR A 75 3.74 -5.87 0.85
N THR A 76 2.96 -6.17 -0.18
CA THR A 76 1.81 -5.38 -0.65
C THR A 76 0.49 -5.90 -0.07
N GLN A 77 0.56 -6.75 0.97
CA GLN A 77 -0.60 -7.42 1.59
C GLN A 77 -1.40 -8.29 0.63
N GLY A 78 -0.71 -8.87 -0.37
CA GLY A 78 -1.33 -9.70 -1.40
C GLY A 78 -1.95 -8.92 -2.56
N ASP A 79 -1.85 -7.59 -2.54
CA ASP A 79 -2.36 -6.74 -3.61
C ASP A 79 -1.35 -6.58 -4.77
N ALA A 80 -1.83 -6.15 -5.93
CA ALA A 80 -1.00 -5.82 -7.06
C ALA A 80 -0.08 -4.62 -6.73
N PRO A 81 1.22 -4.68 -7.05
CA PRO A 81 2.15 -3.59 -6.71
C PRO A 81 1.73 -2.21 -7.22
N TRP A 82 1.12 -2.13 -8.41
CA TRP A 82 0.64 -0.87 -8.96
C TRP A 82 -0.53 -0.29 -8.15
N HIS A 83 -1.45 -1.14 -7.70
CA HIS A 83 -2.63 -0.71 -6.94
C HIS A 83 -2.22 -0.25 -5.55
N TYR A 84 -1.34 -1.01 -4.90
CA TYR A 84 -0.74 -0.62 -3.62
C TYR A 84 -0.01 0.74 -3.71
N ALA A 85 0.78 0.94 -4.76
CA ALA A 85 1.48 2.21 -4.99
C ALA A 85 0.51 3.36 -5.26
N PHE A 86 -0.56 3.13 -6.03
CA PHE A 86 -1.59 4.12 -6.31
C PHE A 86 -2.34 4.54 -5.05
N GLU A 87 -2.77 3.58 -4.24
CA GLU A 87 -3.46 3.82 -2.97
C GLU A 87 -2.58 4.61 -1.96
N ILE A 88 -1.27 4.34 -1.92
CA ILE A 88 -0.32 5.17 -1.17
C ILE A 88 -0.26 6.58 -1.77
N ALA A 89 -0.07 6.71 -3.08
CA ALA A 89 0.07 8.00 -3.73
C ALA A 89 -1.17 8.89 -3.53
N ASP A 90 -2.38 8.31 -3.63
CA ASP A 90 -3.63 9.03 -3.40
C ASP A 90 -3.81 9.39 -1.92
N LYS A 91 -3.67 8.42 -1.00
CA LYS A 91 -3.87 8.67 0.44
C LYS A 91 -2.84 9.67 0.99
N TRP A 92 -1.60 9.58 0.52
CA TRP A 92 -0.51 10.46 0.91
C TRP A 92 -0.41 11.69 0.02
N LYS A 93 -1.33 11.90 -0.93
CA LYS A 93 -1.35 13.03 -1.87
C LYS A 93 0.06 13.38 -2.38
N ILE A 94 0.76 12.35 -2.89
CA ILE A 94 2.09 12.50 -3.48
C ILE A 94 1.93 13.21 -4.81
N GLY A 95 2.73 14.24 -5.06
CA GLY A 95 2.61 15.06 -6.25
C GLY A 95 2.35 16.53 -5.90
N GLN A 96 2.42 17.39 -6.92
CA GLN A 96 2.22 18.82 -6.72
C GLN A 96 0.75 19.22 -6.88
N LYS A 97 0.25 20.00 -5.92
CA LYS A 97 -1.09 20.57 -5.97
C LYS A 97 -1.24 21.47 -7.20
N GLY A 98 -2.25 21.22 -8.04
CA GLY A 98 -2.60 22.08 -9.17
C GLY A 98 -1.77 21.84 -10.43
N LYS A 99 -1.14 20.67 -10.54
CA LYS A 99 -0.45 20.19 -11.76
C LYS A 99 -1.05 18.89 -12.31
N ASP A 100 -2.29 18.63 -11.94
CA ASP A 100 -3.12 17.48 -12.31
C ASP A 100 -3.20 17.28 -13.83
#